data_AF-A0A074LSA8-F1
#
_entry.id   AF-A0A074LSA8-F1
#
_cell.length_a   1.000
_cell.length_b   1.000
_cell.length_c   1.000
_cell.angle_alpha   90.00
_cell.angle_beta   90.00
_cell.angle_gamma   90.00
#
_symmetry.space_group_name_H-M   'P 1'
#
loop_
_entity.id
_entity.type
_entity.pdbx_description
1 polymer ?
#
loop_
_entity_poly.entity_id
_entity_poly.type
_entity_poly.pdbx_seq_one_letter_code
_entity_poly.pdbx_strand_id
1 'polypeptide(L)'
;MNASSWVPLGASLISLWFAVLLFRQYAGRKRLYQLWWAISMLSYACASFGEFYALAYGWSPSMYKFYYFNAVSLVAIMAAGEMYMLFKSKIGHVYLVIMIALMATLAALLVTAVPDPSVIGHHDAAIGGNALPKGSVIRSVFPPILSGVGGLILIFGPLWSWWKSRFSGNLFIAAGAVLLSVVGRLAVLGVPEWLPLGELIGIAVIFYGVFGWSRLKKS
;
A
#
# COMPACT_ATOMS: atom_id res chain seq x y z
N MET A 1 0.97 8.01 -24.75
CA MET A 1 0.99 7.97 -23.27
C MET A 1 -0.10 8.91 -22.77
N ASN A 2 -1.10 8.37 -22.07
CA ASN A 2 -2.22 9.16 -21.55
C ASN A 2 -1.73 10.07 -20.41
N ALA A 3 -2.25 11.30 -20.30
CA ALA A 3 -1.84 12.22 -19.24
C ALA A 3 -2.06 11.63 -17.82
N SER A 4 -3.05 10.75 -17.69
CA SER A 4 -3.38 10.02 -16.46
C SER A 4 -2.27 9.07 -15.99
N SER A 5 -1.41 8.54 -16.88
CA SER A 5 -0.36 7.59 -16.48
C SER A 5 0.75 8.24 -15.65
N TRP A 6 0.95 9.55 -15.76
CA TRP A 6 2.01 10.25 -14.99
C TRP A 6 1.73 10.31 -13.49
N VAL A 7 0.46 10.24 -13.09
CA VAL A 7 0.05 10.26 -11.67
C VAL A 7 0.58 9.06 -10.89
N PRO A 8 0.34 7.80 -11.30
CA PRO A 8 0.89 6.64 -10.61
C PRO A 8 2.41 6.53 -10.74
N LEU A 9 3.02 7.08 -11.81
CA LEU A 9 4.49 7.21 -11.87
C LEU A 9 5.00 8.12 -10.75
N GLY A 10 4.35 9.26 -10.52
CA GLY A 10 4.66 10.13 -9.39
C GLY A 10 4.54 9.41 -8.04
N ALA A 11 3.47 8.63 -7.85
CA ALA A 11 3.27 7.85 -6.63
C ALA A 11 4.35 6.78 -6.44
N SER A 12 4.78 6.15 -7.54
CA SER A 12 5.88 5.19 -7.55
C SER A 12 7.21 5.82 -7.14
N LEU A 13 7.55 6.97 -7.73
CA LEU A 13 8.80 7.68 -7.44
C LEU A 13 8.85 8.20 -6.00
N ILE A 14 7.75 8.77 -5.49
CA ILE A 14 7.66 9.21 -4.09
C ILE A 14 7.81 8.03 -3.13
N SER A 15 7.11 6.92 -3.40
CA SER A 15 7.22 5.70 -2.59
C SER A 15 8.61 5.10 -2.61
N LEU A 16 9.27 5.09 -3.78
CA LEU A 16 10.65 4.60 -3.90
C LEU A 16 11.62 5.46 -3.10
N TRP A 17 11.49 6.79 -3.20
CA TRP A 17 12.28 7.72 -2.40
C TRP A 17 12.04 7.52 -0.90
N PHE A 18 10.78 7.36 -0.50
CA PHE A 18 10.41 7.04 0.88
C PHE A 18 11.10 5.75 1.35
N ALA A 19 11.05 4.68 0.56
CA ALA A 19 11.71 3.41 0.86
C ALA A 19 13.22 3.60 1.10
N VAL A 20 13.91 4.34 0.22
CA VAL A 20 15.34 4.64 0.36
C VAL A 20 15.64 5.35 1.69
N LEU A 21 14.86 6.37 2.06
CA LEU A 21 15.05 7.08 3.31
C LEU A 21 14.83 6.18 4.54
N LEU A 22 13.85 5.28 4.48
CA LEU A 22 13.58 4.33 5.56
C LEU A 22 14.67 3.26 5.69
N PHE A 23 15.17 2.72 4.57
CA PHE A 23 16.32 1.80 4.59
C PHE A 23 17.57 2.45 5.15
N ARG A 24 17.85 3.72 4.80
CA ARG A 24 18.97 4.48 5.38
C ARG A 24 18.82 4.63 6.90
N GLN A 25 17.62 4.92 7.39
CA GLN A 25 17.37 4.98 8.83
C GLN A 25 17.53 3.60 9.50
N TYR A 26 17.03 2.54 8.86
CA TYR A 26 17.18 1.18 9.35
C TYR A 26 18.67 0.78 9.43
N ALA A 27 19.48 1.15 8.43
CA ALA A 27 20.91 0.87 8.43
C ALA A 27 21.62 1.47 9.66
N GLY A 28 21.22 2.68 10.09
CA GLY A 28 21.80 3.35 11.25
C GLY A 28 21.22 2.94 12.61
N ARG A 29 19.91 2.62 12.69
CA ARG A 29 19.22 2.39 13.98
C ARG A 29 18.80 0.94 14.22
N LYS A 30 18.82 0.10 13.18
CA LYS A 30 18.43 -1.33 13.20
C LYS A 30 17.05 -1.59 13.83
N ARG A 31 16.10 -0.67 13.68
CA ARG A 31 14.74 -0.82 14.20
C ARG A 31 13.85 -1.54 13.19
N LEU A 32 13.28 -2.69 13.58
CA LEU A 32 12.48 -3.54 12.68
C LEU A 32 11.28 -2.82 12.06
N TYR A 33 10.62 -1.89 12.77
CA TYR A 33 9.52 -1.14 12.19
C TYR A 33 9.95 -0.35 10.93
N GLN A 34 11.16 0.21 10.91
CA GLN A 34 11.68 0.96 9.77
C GLN A 34 11.96 0.05 8.57
N LEU A 35 12.41 -1.17 8.82
CA LEU A 35 12.61 -2.17 7.78
C LEU A 35 11.29 -2.55 7.12
N TRP A 36 10.26 -2.86 7.90
CA TRP A 36 8.96 -3.27 7.36
C TRP A 36 8.26 -2.11 6.63
N TRP A 37 8.32 -0.90 7.17
CA TRP A 37 7.88 0.29 6.43
C TRP A 37 8.67 0.47 5.12
N ALA A 38 9.98 0.23 5.09
CA ALA A 38 10.75 0.36 3.85
C ALA A 38 10.32 -0.68 2.79
N ILE A 39 10.09 -1.94 3.22
CA ILE A 39 9.64 -3.02 2.35
C ILE A 39 8.23 -2.75 1.82
N SER A 40 7.31 -2.23 2.65
CA SER A 40 5.97 -1.85 2.18
C SER A 40 6.04 -0.71 1.17
N MET A 41 6.92 0.27 1.36
CA MET A 41 7.13 1.36 0.41
C MET A 41 7.71 0.88 -0.93
N LEU A 42 8.59 -0.13 -0.94
CA LEU A 42 9.02 -0.78 -2.18
C LEU A 42 7.85 -1.46 -2.89
N SER A 43 7.02 -2.18 -2.14
CA SER A 43 5.84 -2.84 -2.71
C SER A 43 4.84 -1.82 -3.26
N TYR A 44 4.65 -0.69 -2.58
CA TYR A 44 3.88 0.46 -3.09
C TYR A 44 4.47 0.98 -4.40
N ALA A 45 5.78 1.22 -4.45
CA ALA A 45 6.44 1.68 -5.67
C ALA A 45 6.24 0.71 -6.84
N CYS A 46 6.31 -0.60 -6.58
CA CYS A 46 6.03 -1.64 -7.55
C CYS A 46 4.56 -1.65 -8.02
N ALA A 47 3.60 -1.50 -7.10
CA ALA A 47 2.18 -1.44 -7.44
C ALA A 47 1.89 -0.23 -8.34
N SER A 48 2.25 0.98 -7.91
CA SER A 48 2.01 2.19 -8.70
C SER A 48 2.81 2.20 -10.01
N PHE A 49 4.00 1.58 -10.06
CA PHE A 49 4.70 1.40 -11.33
C PHE A 49 3.96 0.44 -12.27
N GLY A 50 3.41 -0.65 -11.74
CA GLY A 50 2.58 -1.58 -12.53
C GLY A 50 1.34 -0.90 -13.09
N GLU A 51 0.71 -0.02 -12.31
CA GLU A 51 -0.42 0.81 -12.77
C GLU A 51 0.01 1.81 -13.84
N PHE A 52 1.12 2.53 -13.64
CA PHE A 52 1.70 3.40 -14.67
C PHE A 52 1.96 2.64 -15.97
N TYR A 53 2.64 1.50 -15.89
CA TYR A 53 2.96 0.69 -17.05
C TYR A 53 1.68 0.26 -17.78
N ALA A 54 0.68 -0.18 -17.03
CA ALA A 54 -0.59 -0.61 -17.60
C ALA A 54 -1.37 0.53 -18.27
N LEU A 55 -1.39 1.73 -17.68
CA LEU A 55 -2.02 2.91 -18.31
C LEU A 55 -1.24 3.44 -19.50
N ALA A 56 0.08 3.20 -19.58
CA ALA A 56 0.93 3.66 -20.67
C ALA A 56 0.97 2.68 -21.85
N TYR A 57 0.96 1.37 -21.58
CA TYR A 57 1.21 0.32 -22.56
C TYR A 57 0.11 -0.76 -22.63
N GLY A 58 -0.88 -0.69 -21.74
CA GLY A 58 -1.96 -1.67 -21.61
C GLY A 58 -1.76 -2.70 -20.50
N TRP A 59 -2.87 -3.24 -20.02
CA TRP A 59 -2.85 -4.32 -19.04
C TRP A 59 -2.51 -5.64 -19.72
N SER A 60 -1.67 -6.43 -19.07
CA SER A 60 -1.46 -7.84 -19.37
C SER A 60 -1.80 -8.69 -18.15
N PRO A 61 -2.13 -9.99 -18.32
CA PRO A 61 -2.43 -10.86 -17.18
C PRO A 61 -1.27 -10.93 -16.16
N SER A 62 -0.02 -10.93 -16.62
CA SER A 62 1.15 -10.94 -15.75
C SER A 62 1.32 -9.61 -15.00
N MET A 63 1.15 -8.47 -15.70
CA MET A 63 1.24 -7.15 -15.07
C MET A 63 0.13 -6.95 -14.05
N TYR A 64 -1.10 -7.37 -14.35
CA TYR A 64 -2.21 -7.32 -13.42
C TYR A 64 -1.93 -8.13 -12.14
N LYS A 65 -1.40 -9.35 -12.26
CA LYS A 65 -1.02 -10.18 -11.10
C LYS A 65 0.08 -9.53 -10.26
N PHE A 66 1.10 -8.95 -10.93
CA PHE A 66 2.19 -8.24 -10.27
C PHE A 66 1.68 -7.01 -9.48
N TYR A 67 0.88 -6.18 -10.14
CA TYR A 67 0.20 -5.03 -9.53
C TYR A 67 -0.64 -5.48 -8.33
N TYR A 68 -1.54 -6.45 -8.54
CA TYR A 68 -2.51 -6.89 -7.53
C TYR A 68 -1.84 -7.47 -6.29
N PHE A 69 -0.81 -8.31 -6.46
CA PHE A 69 -0.06 -8.86 -5.34
C PHE A 69 0.56 -7.76 -4.48
N ASN A 70 1.22 -6.78 -5.11
CA ASN A 70 1.86 -5.68 -4.42
C ASN A 70 0.82 -4.77 -3.72
N ALA A 71 -0.22 -4.36 -4.45
CA ALA A 71 -1.29 -3.49 -3.95
C ALA A 71 -1.98 -4.09 -2.72
N VAL A 72 -2.30 -5.38 -2.74
CA VAL A 72 -2.98 -6.06 -1.63
C VAL A 72 -2.04 -6.29 -0.44
N SER A 73 -0.78 -6.65 -0.70
CA SER A 73 0.16 -7.07 0.35
C SER A 73 0.86 -5.92 1.06
N LEU A 74 1.08 -4.78 0.39
CA LEU A 74 1.84 -3.65 0.95
C LEU A 74 1.26 -3.16 2.28
N VAL A 75 -0.08 -3.15 2.41
CA VAL A 75 -0.77 -2.61 3.58
C VAL A 75 -0.55 -3.51 4.79
N ALA A 76 -0.54 -4.83 4.59
CA ALA A 76 -0.23 -5.80 5.64
C ALA A 76 1.22 -5.64 6.14
N ILE A 77 2.18 -5.45 5.22
CA ILE A 77 3.59 -5.23 5.60
C ILE A 77 3.74 -3.90 6.36
N MET A 78 3.06 -2.84 5.90
CA MET A 78 3.12 -1.53 6.54
C MET A 78 2.52 -1.58 7.96
N ALA A 79 1.39 -2.29 8.11
CA ALA A 79 0.77 -2.55 9.40
C ALA A 79 1.68 -3.40 10.32
N ALA A 80 2.46 -4.35 9.79
CA ALA A 80 3.44 -5.08 10.60
C ALA A 80 4.45 -4.12 11.22
N GLY A 81 4.93 -3.15 10.43
CA GLY A 81 5.79 -2.07 10.91
C GLY A 81 5.15 -1.28 12.07
N GLU A 82 3.88 -0.90 11.94
CA GLU A 82 3.12 -0.24 13.00
C GLU A 82 2.97 -1.13 14.25
N MET A 83 2.71 -2.44 14.08
CA MET A 83 2.61 -3.39 15.19
C MET A 83 3.93 -3.50 15.98
N TYR A 84 5.08 -3.46 15.31
CA TYR A 84 6.39 -3.40 15.97
C TYR A 84 6.63 -2.08 16.72
N MET A 85 5.96 -0.99 16.33
CA MET A 85 6.05 0.30 17.01
C MET A 85 5.14 0.38 18.23
N LEU A 86 3.92 -0.14 18.13
CA LEU A 86 2.89 -0.05 19.18
C LEU A 86 3.05 -1.10 20.28
N PHE A 87 3.50 -2.30 19.93
CA PHE A 87 3.49 -3.45 20.81
C PHE A 87 4.89 -4.02 21.03
N LYS A 88 5.00 -4.95 21.99
CA LYS A 88 6.22 -5.71 22.21
C LYS A 88 6.56 -6.52 20.96
N SER A 89 7.86 -6.75 20.75
CA SER A 89 8.40 -7.46 19.58
C SER A 89 7.67 -8.78 19.28
N LYS A 90 7.29 -9.56 20.31
CA LYS A 90 6.58 -10.84 20.12
C LYS A 90 5.28 -10.69 19.31
N ILE A 91 4.46 -9.68 19.59
CA ILE A 91 3.19 -9.45 18.89
C ILE A 91 3.46 -9.06 17.43
N GLY A 92 4.46 -8.20 17.21
CA GLY A 92 4.90 -7.82 15.85
C GLY A 92 5.35 -9.04 15.03
N HIS A 93 6.11 -9.97 15.61
CA HIS A 93 6.53 -11.20 14.93
C HIS A 93 5.35 -12.11 14.60
N VAL A 94 4.42 -12.33 15.55
CA VAL A 94 3.24 -13.18 15.31
C VAL A 94 2.40 -12.61 14.16
N TYR A 95 2.12 -11.30 14.19
CA TYR A 95 1.39 -10.65 13.11
C TYR A 95 2.11 -10.80 11.77
N LEU A 96 3.42 -10.50 11.73
CA LEU A 96 4.22 -10.61 10.52
C LEU A 96 4.22 -12.02 9.94
N VAL A 97 4.41 -13.06 10.77
CA VAL A 97 4.44 -14.45 10.30
C VAL A 97 3.10 -14.84 9.68
N ILE A 98 1.98 -14.47 10.32
CA ILE A 98 0.65 -14.74 9.77
C ILE A 98 0.46 -14.02 8.43
N MET A 99 0.85 -12.74 8.34
CA MET A 99 0.73 -11.97 7.10
C MET A 99 1.61 -12.53 5.98
N ILE A 100 2.86 -12.93 6.27
CA ILE A 100 3.75 -13.55 5.29
C ILE A 100 3.17 -14.88 4.79
N ALA A 101 2.61 -15.70 5.68
CA ALA A 101 1.97 -16.96 5.28
C ALA A 101 0.79 -16.70 4.31
N LEU A 102 -0.08 -15.73 4.64
CA LEU A 102 -1.18 -15.32 3.77
C LEU A 102 -0.69 -14.75 2.44
N MET A 103 0.35 -13.92 2.44
CA MET A 103 0.95 -13.40 1.21
C MET A 103 1.52 -14.52 0.34
N ALA A 104 2.20 -15.51 0.93
CA ALA A 104 2.70 -16.67 0.20
C ALA A 104 1.56 -17.48 -0.43
N THR A 105 0.46 -17.68 0.31
CA THR A 105 -0.75 -18.32 -0.24
C THR A 105 -1.37 -17.50 -1.37
N LEU A 106 -1.47 -16.17 -1.22
CA LEU A 106 -1.96 -15.28 -2.27
C LEU A 106 -1.10 -15.38 -3.54
N ALA A 107 0.23 -15.34 -3.39
CA ALA A 107 1.16 -15.47 -4.51
C ALA A 107 0.96 -16.79 -5.25
N ALA A 108 0.86 -17.92 -4.51
CA ALA A 108 0.63 -19.23 -5.10
C ALA A 108 -0.70 -19.31 -5.87
N LEU A 109 -1.78 -18.75 -5.33
CA LEU A 109 -3.08 -18.72 -6.01
C LEU A 109 -3.10 -17.80 -7.24
N LEU A 110 -2.34 -16.70 -7.23
CA LEU A 110 -2.24 -15.80 -8.39
C LEU A 110 -1.53 -16.44 -9.58
N VAL A 111 -0.64 -17.43 -9.36
CA VAL A 111 0.02 -18.16 -10.46
C VAL A 111 -1.03 -18.79 -11.38
N THR A 112 -2.02 -19.47 -10.81
CA THR A 112 -3.07 -20.18 -11.56
C THR A 112 -4.28 -19.33 -11.89
N ALA A 113 -4.43 -18.16 -11.29
CA ALA A 113 -5.53 -17.25 -11.56
C ALA A 113 -5.54 -16.79 -13.04
N VAL A 114 -6.73 -16.74 -13.65
CA VAL A 114 -6.92 -16.19 -15.00
C VAL A 114 -7.73 -14.90 -14.87
N PRO A 115 -7.10 -13.72 -15.02
CA PRO A 115 -7.83 -12.47 -15.08
C PRO A 115 -8.76 -12.41 -16.31
N ASP A 116 -9.91 -11.77 -16.14
CA ASP A 116 -10.93 -11.57 -17.17
C ASP A 116 -10.39 -10.68 -18.31
N PRO A 117 -10.28 -11.21 -19.54
CA PRO A 117 -9.80 -10.45 -20.69
C PRO A 117 -10.67 -9.23 -21.02
N SER A 118 -11.98 -9.27 -20.72
CA SER A 118 -12.88 -8.15 -20.98
C SER A 118 -12.58 -6.94 -20.08
N VAL A 119 -12.02 -7.16 -18.89
CA VAL A 119 -11.63 -6.09 -17.96
C VAL A 119 -10.22 -5.59 -18.27
N ILE A 120 -9.30 -6.51 -18.57
CA ILE A 120 -7.90 -6.18 -18.93
C ILE A 120 -7.79 -5.47 -20.28
N GLY A 121 -8.72 -5.73 -21.21
CA GLY A 121 -8.71 -5.09 -22.53
C GLY A 121 -9.00 -3.58 -22.54
N HIS A 122 -9.39 -2.99 -21.41
CA HIS A 122 -9.58 -1.55 -21.29
C HIS A 122 -8.26 -0.86 -20.92
N HIS A 123 -7.75 -0.03 -21.84
CA HIS A 123 -6.43 0.62 -21.70
C HIS A 123 -6.45 1.92 -20.90
N ASP A 124 -7.62 2.47 -20.60
CA ASP A 124 -7.76 3.86 -20.15
C ASP A 124 -8.06 4.03 -18.66
N ALA A 125 -8.22 2.94 -17.91
CA ALA A 125 -8.63 2.99 -16.51
C ALA A 125 -7.76 2.12 -15.60
N ALA A 126 -7.56 2.61 -14.38
CA ALA A 126 -7.05 1.84 -13.27
C ALA A 126 -7.98 0.66 -12.96
N ILE A 127 -7.43 -0.46 -12.46
CA ILE A 127 -8.23 -1.64 -12.11
C ILE A 127 -8.13 -1.90 -10.60
N GLY A 128 -9.19 -1.57 -9.86
CA GLY A 128 -9.31 -1.83 -8.42
C GLY A 128 -9.52 -3.30 -8.02
N GLY A 129 -8.88 -4.25 -8.71
CA GLY A 129 -9.00 -5.69 -8.42
C GLY A 129 -10.18 -6.40 -9.10
N ASN A 130 -10.88 -5.73 -10.01
CA ASN A 130 -12.11 -6.24 -10.62
C ASN A 130 -11.88 -7.26 -11.75
N ALA A 131 -10.63 -7.43 -12.22
CA ALA A 131 -10.32 -8.38 -13.29
C ALA A 131 -10.26 -9.84 -12.80
N LEU A 132 -10.31 -10.11 -11.49
CA LEU A 132 -10.46 -11.48 -11.00
C LEU A 132 -11.94 -11.84 -10.81
N PRO A 133 -12.32 -13.12 -11.03
CA PRO A 133 -13.71 -13.56 -10.91
C PRO A 133 -14.34 -13.13 -9.58
N LYS A 134 -15.54 -12.52 -9.65
CA LYS A 134 -16.35 -12.21 -8.47
C LYS A 134 -16.62 -13.51 -7.70
N GLY A 135 -16.43 -13.49 -6.38
CA GLY A 135 -16.60 -14.67 -5.53
C GLY A 135 -15.36 -15.57 -5.39
N SER A 136 -14.30 -15.37 -6.19
CA SER A 136 -13.04 -16.09 -6.01
C SER A 136 -12.42 -15.81 -4.64
N VAL A 137 -11.74 -16.80 -4.05
CA VAL A 137 -11.05 -16.66 -2.75
C VAL A 137 -10.05 -15.50 -2.80
N ILE A 138 -9.34 -15.34 -3.93
CA ILE A 138 -8.35 -14.27 -4.15
C ILE A 138 -8.97 -12.87 -3.99
N ARG A 139 -10.19 -12.67 -4.51
CA ARG A 139 -10.86 -11.37 -4.49
C ARG A 139 -11.67 -11.14 -3.21
N SER A 140 -12.27 -12.19 -2.66
CA SER A 140 -13.21 -12.07 -1.54
C SER A 140 -12.57 -12.18 -0.16
N VAL A 141 -11.43 -12.87 -0.04
CA VAL A 141 -10.84 -13.20 1.27
C VAL A 141 -9.56 -12.41 1.54
N PHE A 142 -8.64 -12.35 0.57
CA PHE A 142 -7.33 -11.76 0.82
C PHE A 142 -7.35 -10.23 1.02
N PRO A 143 -8.03 -9.41 0.19
CA PRO A 143 -8.02 -7.96 0.37
C PRO A 143 -8.62 -7.49 1.70
N PRO A 144 -9.77 -8.02 2.19
CA PRO A 144 -10.27 -7.65 3.51
C PRO A 144 -9.31 -7.98 4.66
N ILE A 145 -8.57 -9.08 4.56
CA ILE A 145 -7.63 -9.50 5.61
C ILE A 145 -6.32 -8.72 5.51
N LEU A 146 -5.64 -8.78 4.36
CA LEU A 146 -4.32 -8.15 4.19
C LEU A 146 -4.43 -6.62 4.16
N SER A 147 -5.38 -6.07 3.42
CA SER A 147 -5.54 -4.61 3.27
C SER A 147 -6.53 -4.02 4.27
N GLY A 148 -7.66 -4.67 4.52
CA GLY A 148 -8.67 -4.15 5.44
C GLY A 148 -8.18 -4.10 6.89
N VAL A 149 -7.72 -5.23 7.45
CA VAL A 149 -7.17 -5.26 8.82
C VAL A 149 -5.92 -4.38 8.93
N GLY A 150 -5.03 -4.43 7.94
CA GLY A 150 -3.85 -3.57 7.90
C GLY A 150 -4.22 -2.07 7.89
N GLY A 151 -5.23 -1.69 7.11
CA GLY A 151 -5.75 -0.31 7.06
C GLY A 151 -6.28 0.16 8.41
N LEU A 152 -7.03 -0.67 9.14
CA LEU A 152 -7.48 -0.34 10.49
C LEU A 152 -6.31 -0.10 11.44
N ILE A 153 -5.27 -0.93 11.39
CA ILE A 153 -4.05 -0.75 12.20
C ILE A 153 -3.37 0.58 11.85
N LEU A 154 -3.28 0.93 10.56
CA LEU A 154 -2.64 2.16 10.08
C LEU A 154 -3.45 3.43 10.33
N ILE A 155 -4.74 3.30 10.61
CA ILE A 155 -5.59 4.41 11.04
C ILE A 155 -5.51 4.55 12.57
N PHE A 156 -5.84 3.49 13.31
CA PHE A 156 -5.95 3.56 14.77
C PHE A 156 -4.59 3.58 15.48
N GLY A 157 -3.56 2.96 14.90
CA GLY A 157 -2.22 2.93 15.46
C GLY A 157 -1.58 4.31 15.62
N PRO A 158 -1.50 5.10 14.53
CA PRO A 158 -1.02 6.47 14.61
C PRO A 158 -1.93 7.37 15.47
N LEU A 159 -3.26 7.20 15.46
CA LEU A 159 -4.16 7.93 16.35
C LEU A 159 -3.87 7.66 17.83
N TRP A 160 -3.62 6.40 18.18
CA TRP A 160 -3.22 6.01 19.53
C TRP A 160 -1.83 6.55 19.90
N SER A 161 -0.87 6.47 18.98
CA SER A 161 0.45 7.05 19.16
C SER A 161 0.40 8.57 19.35
N TRP A 162 -0.47 9.27 18.62
CA TRP A 162 -0.75 10.69 18.81
C TRP A 162 -1.36 10.95 20.18
N TRP A 163 -2.34 10.16 20.62
CA TRP A 163 -2.97 10.33 21.94
C TRP A 163 -1.93 10.28 23.07
N LYS A 164 -0.95 9.37 22.98
CA LYS A 164 0.13 9.20 23.97
C LYS A 164 1.24 10.24 23.88
N SER A 165 1.71 10.56 22.68
CA SER A 165 2.90 11.41 22.48
C SER A 165 2.59 12.86 22.11
N ARG A 166 1.36 13.14 21.70
CA ARG A 166 0.89 14.39 21.08
C ARG A 166 1.72 14.82 19.87
N PHE A 167 2.46 13.90 19.25
CA PHE A 167 3.19 14.16 18.02
C PHE A 167 2.25 14.20 16.81
N SER A 168 1.97 15.39 16.30
CA SER A 168 0.99 15.59 15.21
C SER A 168 1.37 14.93 13.88
N GLY A 169 2.63 14.53 13.68
CA GLY A 169 3.03 13.75 12.49
C GLY A 169 2.20 12.47 12.34
N ASN A 170 1.79 11.86 13.45
CA ASN A 170 0.93 10.68 13.46
C ASN A 170 -0.49 10.96 12.93
N LEU A 171 -1.00 12.19 13.05
CA LEU A 171 -2.31 12.56 12.48
C LEU A 171 -2.26 12.58 10.96
N PHE A 172 -1.15 13.04 10.37
CA PHE A 172 -0.95 12.97 8.92
C PHE A 172 -0.86 11.52 8.44
N ILE A 173 -0.17 10.64 9.17
CA ILE A 173 -0.13 9.20 8.83
C ILE A 173 -1.55 8.62 8.84
N ALA A 174 -2.33 8.88 9.89
CA ALA A 174 -3.72 8.41 9.96
C ALA A 174 -4.59 8.98 8.84
N ALA A 175 -4.47 10.29 8.54
CA ALA A 175 -5.23 10.94 7.48
C ALA A 175 -4.91 10.35 6.09
N GLY A 176 -3.63 10.12 5.80
CA GLY A 176 -3.22 9.46 4.56
C GLY A 176 -3.72 8.02 4.48
N ALA A 177 -3.70 7.27 5.59
CA ALA A 177 -4.26 5.91 5.64
C ALA A 177 -5.77 5.86 5.41
N VAL A 178 -6.53 6.82 5.97
CA VAL A 178 -7.96 6.99 5.68
C VAL A 178 -8.18 7.28 4.20
N LEU A 179 -7.42 8.21 3.62
CA LEU A 179 -7.55 8.56 2.20
C LEU A 179 -7.31 7.34 1.29
N LEU A 180 -6.23 6.59 1.53
CA LEU A 180 -5.93 5.36 0.78
C LEU A 180 -7.05 4.31 0.92
N SER A 181 -7.61 4.16 2.14
CA SER A 181 -8.71 3.21 2.39
C SER A 181 -9.99 3.60 1.66
N VAL A 182 -10.33 4.89 1.65
CA VAL A 182 -11.50 5.41 0.94
C VAL A 182 -11.35 5.21 -0.55
N VAL A 183 -10.20 5.59 -1.11
CA VAL A 183 -9.95 5.53 -2.56
C VAL A 183 -9.90 4.08 -3.05
N GLY A 184 -9.27 3.17 -2.30
CA GLY A 184 -9.31 1.74 -2.61
C GLY A 184 -10.73 1.19 -2.56
N ARG A 185 -11.57 1.66 -1.63
CA ARG A 185 -12.99 1.25 -1.58
C ARG A 185 -13.78 1.79 -2.77
N LEU A 186 -13.55 3.02 -3.20
CA LEU A 186 -14.18 3.60 -4.39
C LEU A 186 -13.85 2.79 -5.66
N ALA A 187 -12.60 2.35 -5.81
CA ALA A 187 -12.19 1.53 -6.94
C ALA A 187 -12.93 0.18 -6.99
N VAL A 188 -13.16 -0.45 -5.82
CA VAL A 188 -13.96 -1.68 -5.72
C VAL A 188 -15.45 -1.43 -6.02
N LEU A 189 -15.96 -0.24 -5.67
CA LEU A 189 -17.35 0.18 -5.94
C LEU A 189 -17.59 0.62 -7.40
N GLY A 190 -16.58 0.54 -8.27
CA GLY A 190 -16.70 0.83 -9.70
C GLY A 190 -16.28 2.24 -10.09
N VAL A 191 -15.59 2.98 -9.22
CA VAL A 191 -15.05 4.32 -9.52
C VAL A 191 -13.52 4.32 -9.41
N PRO A 192 -12.80 3.61 -10.31
CA PRO A 192 -11.35 3.47 -10.22
C PRO A 192 -10.57 4.69 -10.69
N GLU A 193 -11.21 5.67 -11.34
CA GLU A 193 -10.57 6.87 -11.89
C GLU A 193 -9.84 7.70 -10.84
N TRP A 194 -10.35 7.70 -9.61
CA TRP A 194 -9.75 8.42 -8.47
C TRP A 194 -8.60 7.66 -7.82
N LEU A 195 -8.38 6.39 -8.18
CA LEU A 195 -7.39 5.52 -7.56
C LEU A 195 -5.98 6.11 -7.63
N PRO A 196 -5.44 6.48 -8.81
CA PRO A 196 -4.05 6.91 -8.88
C PRO A 196 -3.82 8.25 -8.18
N LEU A 197 -4.77 9.18 -8.28
CA LEU A 197 -4.66 10.49 -7.63
C LEU A 197 -4.75 10.36 -6.11
N GLY A 198 -5.69 9.56 -5.61
CA GLY A 198 -5.85 9.31 -4.19
C GLY A 198 -4.66 8.55 -3.60
N GLU A 199 -4.07 7.62 -4.36
CA GLU A 199 -2.82 6.96 -4.01
C GLU A 199 -1.67 7.96 -3.85
N LEU A 200 -1.42 8.78 -4.88
CA LEU A 200 -0.38 9.81 -4.85
C LEU A 200 -0.52 10.77 -3.66
N ILE A 201 -1.72 11.31 -3.45
CA ILE A 201 -1.97 12.25 -2.34
C ILE A 201 -1.82 11.52 -1.00
N GLY A 202 -2.39 10.32 -0.87
CA GLY A 202 -2.34 9.53 0.35
C GLY A 202 -0.90 9.25 0.77
N ILE A 203 -0.05 8.81 -0.16
CA ILE A 203 1.34 8.53 0.16
C ILE A 203 2.14 9.79 0.46
N ALA A 204 1.90 10.90 -0.24
CA ALA A 204 2.55 12.17 0.04
C ALA A 204 2.21 12.70 1.45
N VAL A 205 0.96 12.53 1.89
CA VAL A 205 0.51 12.91 3.24
C VAL A 205 1.18 12.03 4.31
N ILE A 206 1.26 10.72 4.10
CA ILE A 206 1.98 9.81 5.02
C ILE A 206 3.47 10.19 5.09
N PHE A 207 4.11 10.43 3.93
CA PHE A 207 5.50 10.85 3.85
C PHE A 207 5.75 12.15 4.64
N TYR A 208 4.87 13.13 4.49
CA TYR A 208 4.94 14.38 5.24
C TYR A 208 4.81 14.17 6.75
N GLY A 209 3.91 13.27 7.19
CA GLY A 209 3.76 12.89 8.59
C GLY A 209 5.03 12.29 9.20
N VAL A 210 5.70 11.40 8.45
CA VAL A 210 6.92 10.71 8.91
C VAL A 210 8.15 11.62 8.89
N PHE A 211 8.35 12.39 7.82
CA PHE A 211 9.58 13.18 7.63
C PHE A 211 9.39 14.69 7.76
N GLY A 212 8.37 15.23 7.12
CA GLY A 212 8.15 16.69 6.99
C GLY A 212 7.90 17.36 8.33
N TRP A 213 7.01 16.79 9.15
CA TRP A 213 6.61 17.38 10.43
C TRP A 213 7.76 17.50 11.44
N SER A 214 8.73 16.56 11.40
CA SER A 214 9.86 16.56 12.32
C SER A 214 10.88 17.68 12.06
N ARG A 215 10.91 18.25 10.84
CA ARG A 215 11.88 19.28 10.43
C ARG A 215 11.39 20.70 10.73
N LEU A 216 10.08 20.95 10.70
CA LEU A 216 9.49 22.27 10.95
C LEU A 216 9.59 22.73 12.42
N LYS A 217 9.86 21.82 13.37
CA LYS A 217 10.10 22.18 14.77
C LYS A 217 11.57 22.49 15.09
N LYS A 218 12.46 22.41 14.11
CA LYS A 218 13.91 22.70 14.27
C LYS A 218 14.34 24.00 13.59
N SER A 219 13.42 24.72 12.94
CA SER A 219 13.59 26.06 12.37
C SER A 219 12.81 27.06 13.21
#